data_AF-A0A7H8JP57-F1
#
_entry.id   AF-A0A7H8JP57-F1
#
_cell.length_a   1.000
_cell.length_b   1.000
_cell.length_c   1.000
_cell.angle_alpha   90.00
_cell.angle_beta   90.00
_cell.angle_gamma   90.00
#
_symmetry.space_group_name_H-M   'P 1'
#
loop_
_entity.id
_entity.type
_entity.pdbx_description
1 polymer ?
#
loop_
_entity_poly.entity_id
_entity_poly.type
_entity_poly.pdbx_seq_one_letter_code
_entity_poly.pdbx_strand_id
1 'polypeptide(L)'
;MQTEAAFGVGCIVPEVVGAKDVEEWKSGVHATLEAIPAIRDLELENISRGFAPKSGITPWGESKEFTPEAGVMKFRITIPSRVQSGLRASRKVGDTEDFIVRTYFNHRHPVTFVICDGADASLRTPSMSLVVVREFLKREIGKLQGDQTRIRKLGPSPFHGNFYLAAGSQGEQLVDGISVDVKERPGYHDFRFCYEQGSTSLGNALEFVFAWLIPEISAFYRVKIDSAKRMKRATSTVGLAEGLADTYAQRGVIAYFRRVFRNKRDLLGLRLSLLQAKLTAVNELRADEDLISSVYADRSVRIIHPYTHKGLSETFEAELETAEKTLDILESQHTQEVQRVTTFCASLLGVVVGALLTAWLRR
;
A
#
# COMPACT_ATOMS: atom_id res chain seq x y z
N MET A 1 17.01 -32.38 -16.15
CA MET A 1 15.76 -31.63 -15.84
C MET A 1 16.03 -30.80 -14.61
N GLN A 2 15.58 -29.55 -14.54
CA GLN A 2 15.69 -28.75 -13.31
C GLN A 2 14.81 -29.41 -12.23
N THR A 3 15.37 -29.61 -11.05
CA THR A 3 14.69 -30.21 -9.87
C THR A 3 14.44 -29.18 -8.77
N GLU A 4 14.87 -27.95 -8.98
CA GLU A 4 14.82 -26.87 -8.01
C GLU A 4 14.44 -25.56 -8.71
N ALA A 5 13.77 -24.69 -7.96
CA ALA A 5 13.41 -23.35 -8.39
C ALA A 5 13.63 -22.35 -7.25
N ALA A 6 13.99 -21.13 -7.63
CA ALA A 6 14.15 -19.99 -6.74
C ALA A 6 13.30 -18.84 -7.29
N PHE A 7 12.44 -18.25 -6.47
CA PHE A 7 11.54 -17.19 -6.92
C PHE A 7 11.38 -16.06 -5.90
N GLY A 8 11.36 -14.83 -6.40
CA GLY A 8 11.02 -13.64 -5.62
C GLY A 8 9.52 -13.42 -5.63
N VAL A 9 8.97 -12.83 -4.56
CA VAL A 9 7.54 -12.49 -4.50
C VAL A 9 7.35 -11.00 -4.23
N GLY A 10 6.48 -10.37 -5.01
CA GLY A 10 6.25 -8.95 -4.97
C GLY A 10 4.93 -8.52 -5.61
N CYS A 11 4.89 -7.27 -6.05
CA CYS A 11 3.82 -6.74 -6.88
C CYS A 11 4.43 -5.83 -7.96
N ILE A 12 4.32 -6.26 -9.21
CA ILE A 12 4.74 -5.53 -10.42
C ILE A 12 3.52 -5.47 -11.32
N VAL A 13 2.81 -4.34 -11.29
CA VAL A 13 1.57 -4.15 -12.04
C VAL A 13 1.75 -2.98 -12.99
N PRO A 14 1.64 -3.21 -14.31
CA PRO A 14 1.53 -2.13 -15.27
C PRO A 14 0.22 -1.35 -15.08
N GLU A 15 0.33 -0.04 -14.97
CA GLU A 15 -0.78 0.91 -15.04
C GLU A 15 -0.73 1.59 -16.39
N VAL A 16 -1.85 1.57 -17.12
CA VAL A 16 -2.00 2.28 -18.40
C VAL A 16 -2.83 3.54 -18.13
N VAL A 17 -2.20 4.69 -18.29
CA VAL A 17 -2.78 6.01 -18.01
C VAL A 17 -3.95 6.28 -18.94
N GLY A 18 -5.12 6.50 -18.35
CA GLY A 18 -6.34 6.81 -19.09
C GLY A 18 -7.07 5.61 -19.66
N ALA A 19 -6.62 4.38 -19.40
CA ALA A 19 -7.34 3.17 -19.80
C ALA A 19 -8.69 3.09 -19.08
N LYS A 20 -9.76 3.00 -19.87
CA LYS A 20 -11.16 2.98 -19.39
C LYS A 20 -11.68 1.58 -19.15
N ASP A 21 -11.13 0.60 -19.86
CA ASP A 21 -11.52 -0.79 -19.79
C ASP A 21 -10.33 -1.75 -19.91
N VAL A 22 -10.65 -3.04 -19.84
CA VAL A 22 -9.68 -4.13 -19.87
C VAL A 22 -8.97 -4.25 -21.20
N GLU A 23 -9.61 -3.91 -22.32
CA GLU A 23 -9.02 -4.05 -23.65
C GLU A 23 -8.07 -2.89 -23.95
N GLU A 24 -8.42 -1.67 -23.55
CA GLU A 24 -7.50 -0.53 -23.56
C GLU A 24 -6.27 -0.80 -22.68
N TRP A 25 -6.47 -1.35 -21.48
CA TRP A 25 -5.36 -1.75 -20.61
C TRP A 25 -4.50 -2.84 -21.23
N LYS A 26 -5.10 -3.93 -21.75
CA LYS A 26 -4.36 -5.02 -22.43
C LYS A 26 -3.52 -4.48 -23.58
N SER A 27 -4.11 -3.65 -24.43
CA SER A 27 -3.45 -3.04 -25.58
C SER A 27 -2.26 -2.16 -25.14
N GLY A 28 -2.45 -1.31 -24.14
CA GLY A 28 -1.38 -0.47 -23.60
C GLY A 28 -0.24 -1.28 -22.97
N VAL A 29 -0.56 -2.33 -22.21
CA VAL A 29 0.43 -3.24 -21.62
C VAL A 29 1.20 -3.99 -22.71
N HIS A 30 0.50 -4.53 -23.70
CA HIS A 30 1.10 -5.25 -24.82
C HIS A 30 2.06 -4.34 -25.60
N ALA A 31 1.58 -3.18 -26.04
CA ALA A 31 2.39 -2.19 -26.76
C ALA A 31 3.63 -1.75 -25.97
N THR A 32 3.49 -1.55 -24.65
CA THR A 32 4.59 -1.11 -23.79
C THR A 32 5.62 -2.21 -23.55
N LEU A 33 5.17 -3.42 -23.17
CA LEU A 33 6.08 -4.50 -22.78
C LEU A 33 6.77 -5.13 -24.00
N GLU A 34 6.08 -5.27 -25.13
CA GLU A 34 6.71 -5.77 -26.36
C GLU A 34 7.71 -4.79 -26.96
N ALA A 35 7.57 -3.48 -26.70
CA ALA A 35 8.56 -2.49 -27.11
C ALA A 35 9.90 -2.62 -26.39
N ILE A 36 9.99 -3.43 -25.32
CA ILE A 36 11.22 -3.69 -24.57
C ILE A 36 11.89 -4.95 -25.15
N PRO A 37 13.03 -4.85 -25.85
CA PRO A 37 13.63 -5.99 -26.56
C PRO A 37 14.06 -7.16 -25.67
N ALA A 38 14.23 -6.91 -24.37
CA ALA A 38 14.57 -7.92 -23.37
C ALA A 38 13.39 -8.80 -22.97
N ILE A 39 12.15 -8.42 -23.31
CA ILE A 39 10.92 -9.13 -22.95
C ILE A 39 10.49 -10.02 -24.12
N ARG A 40 10.05 -11.25 -23.81
CA ARG A 40 9.52 -12.22 -24.77
C ARG A 40 8.38 -13.03 -24.14
N ASP A 41 7.61 -13.71 -24.97
CA ASP A 41 6.54 -14.63 -24.57
C ASP A 41 5.50 -13.96 -23.65
N LEU A 42 5.06 -12.75 -24.00
CA LEU A 42 4.02 -12.04 -23.24
C LEU A 42 2.67 -12.72 -23.45
N GLU A 43 2.07 -13.18 -22.36
CA GLU A 43 0.77 -13.86 -22.31
C GLU A 43 -0.14 -13.15 -21.29
N LEU A 44 -1.38 -12.89 -21.70
CA LEU A 44 -2.43 -12.32 -20.86
C LEU A 44 -3.61 -13.31 -20.81
N GLU A 45 -3.72 -14.07 -19.73
CA GLU A 45 -4.69 -15.15 -19.59
C GLU A 45 -5.84 -14.75 -18.67
N ASN A 46 -7.08 -14.97 -19.12
CA ASN A 46 -8.29 -14.82 -18.31
C ASN A 46 -8.41 -13.47 -17.57
N ILE A 47 -7.87 -12.39 -18.16
CA ILE A 47 -7.91 -11.06 -17.57
C ILE A 47 -9.36 -10.59 -17.51
N SER A 48 -9.91 -10.48 -16.30
CA SER A 48 -11.30 -10.06 -16.08
C SER A 48 -11.43 -8.55 -16.15
N ARG A 49 -12.69 -8.08 -16.25
CA ARG A 49 -12.99 -6.67 -16.00
C ARG A 49 -12.45 -6.29 -14.62
N GLY A 50 -11.82 -5.13 -14.57
CA GLY A 50 -11.41 -4.47 -13.35
C GLY A 50 -12.39 -3.38 -12.96
N PHE A 51 -12.20 -2.81 -11.78
CA PHE A 51 -12.92 -1.61 -11.38
C PHE A 51 -12.62 -0.48 -12.35
N ALA A 52 -13.67 0.10 -12.94
CA ALA A 52 -13.54 1.30 -13.76
C ALA A 52 -12.77 2.38 -12.96
N PRO A 53 -11.84 3.10 -13.60
CA PRO A 53 -11.13 4.18 -12.93
C PRO A 53 -12.17 5.18 -12.39
N LYS A 54 -12.32 5.31 -11.07
CA LYS A 54 -13.01 6.49 -10.53
C LYS A 54 -12.07 7.64 -10.86
N SER A 55 -12.49 8.59 -11.68
CA SER A 55 -11.68 9.78 -11.97
C SER A 55 -11.14 10.37 -10.66
N GLY A 56 -9.84 10.64 -10.65
CA GLY A 56 -9.15 11.22 -9.50
C GLY A 56 -7.85 10.51 -9.16
N ILE A 57 -6.83 11.32 -8.93
CA ILE A 57 -5.70 10.92 -8.10
C ILE A 57 -6.30 10.61 -6.73
N THR A 58 -5.98 9.46 -6.16
CA THR A 58 -6.27 9.27 -4.73
C THR A 58 -5.59 10.41 -3.95
N PRO A 59 -6.02 10.73 -2.72
CA PRO A 59 -5.25 11.64 -1.85
C PRO A 59 -3.77 11.23 -1.70
N TRP A 60 -3.42 10.03 -2.17
CA TRP A 60 -2.14 9.33 -2.10
C TRP A 60 -1.23 9.51 -3.33
N GLY A 61 -1.64 10.24 -4.36
CA GLY A 61 -0.82 10.40 -5.57
C GLY A 61 -0.84 9.19 -6.51
N GLU A 62 -1.49 8.09 -6.09
CA GLU A 62 -1.74 6.94 -6.93
C GLU A 62 -2.88 7.27 -7.88
N SER A 63 -2.64 7.05 -9.18
CA SER A 63 -3.74 6.99 -10.13
C SER A 63 -4.70 5.90 -9.72
N LYS A 64 -5.99 6.21 -9.77
CA LYS A 64 -7.00 5.18 -9.92
C LYS A 64 -7.03 4.70 -11.37
N GLU A 65 -5.88 4.31 -11.92
CA GLU A 65 -5.85 3.70 -13.24
C GLU A 65 -6.52 2.33 -13.16
N PHE A 66 -7.08 1.90 -14.29
CA PHE A 66 -7.67 0.59 -14.42
C PHE A 66 -6.66 -0.50 -14.00
N THR A 67 -7.09 -1.43 -13.14
CA THR A 67 -6.34 -2.63 -12.76
C THR A 67 -7.26 -3.83 -12.88
N PRO A 68 -6.85 -4.91 -13.55
CA PRO A 68 -7.65 -6.14 -13.59
C PRO A 68 -7.92 -6.72 -12.20
N GLU A 69 -9.12 -7.26 -11.99
CA GLU A 69 -9.51 -7.95 -10.74
C GLU A 69 -9.03 -9.41 -10.70
N ALA A 70 -8.96 -10.07 -11.85
CA ALA A 70 -8.55 -11.46 -11.98
C ALA A 70 -7.81 -11.70 -13.30
N GLY A 71 -7.12 -12.84 -13.37
CA GLY A 71 -6.35 -13.30 -14.53
C GLY A 71 -4.84 -13.33 -14.25
N VAL A 72 -4.06 -13.62 -15.28
CA VAL A 72 -2.60 -13.79 -15.16
C VAL A 72 -1.90 -13.06 -16.31
N MET A 73 -0.87 -12.30 -15.97
CA MET A 73 0.10 -11.78 -16.93
C MET A 73 1.42 -12.52 -16.76
N LYS A 74 1.95 -13.08 -17.84
CA LYS A 74 3.20 -13.83 -17.85
C LYS A 74 4.12 -13.33 -18.96
N PHE A 75 5.41 -13.26 -18.70
CA PHE A 75 6.43 -13.01 -19.71
C PHE A 75 7.79 -13.50 -19.23
N ARG A 76 8.73 -13.66 -20.17
CA ARG A 76 10.15 -13.89 -19.87
C ARG A 76 10.93 -12.60 -20.10
N ILE A 77 11.96 -12.39 -19.30
CA ILE A 77 12.83 -11.21 -19.41
C ILE A 77 14.29 -11.59 -19.20
N THR A 78 15.17 -11.10 -20.08
CA THR A 78 16.61 -11.32 -19.98
C THR A 78 17.32 -10.00 -19.62
N ILE A 79 17.94 -9.94 -18.44
CA ILE A 79 18.63 -8.76 -17.93
C ILE A 79 20.12 -9.09 -17.73
N PRO A 80 21.00 -8.66 -18.63
CA PRO A 80 22.43 -8.96 -18.53
C PRO A 80 23.04 -8.46 -17.23
N SER A 81 24.02 -9.18 -16.67
CA SER A 81 24.67 -8.89 -15.39
C SER A 81 25.24 -7.47 -15.33
N ARG A 82 25.80 -6.99 -16.45
CA ARG A 82 26.26 -5.59 -16.59
C ARG A 82 25.14 -4.58 -16.34
N VAL A 83 23.94 -4.86 -16.83
CA VAL A 83 22.76 -4.01 -16.66
C VAL A 83 22.28 -4.07 -15.23
N GLN A 84 22.23 -5.28 -14.64
CA GLN A 84 21.84 -5.48 -13.24
C GLN A 84 22.70 -4.63 -12.29
N SER A 85 24.03 -4.62 -12.49
CA SER A 85 24.96 -3.84 -11.67
C SER A 85 24.77 -2.33 -11.74
N GLY A 86 24.19 -1.84 -12.85
CA GLY A 86 23.88 -0.42 -13.05
C GLY A 86 22.49 -0.01 -12.56
N LEU A 87 21.67 -0.94 -12.08
CA LEU A 87 20.40 -0.61 -11.43
C LEU A 87 20.69 -0.06 -10.03
N ARG A 88 19.85 0.86 -9.54
CA ARG A 88 20.01 1.49 -8.21
C ARG A 88 20.00 0.50 -7.03
N ALA A 89 19.74 -0.78 -7.28
CA ALA A 89 19.95 -1.86 -6.34
C ALA A 89 21.41 -2.32 -6.42
N SER A 90 22.23 -1.94 -5.44
CA SER A 90 23.64 -2.36 -5.31
C SER A 90 23.82 -3.87 -5.02
N ARG A 91 22.85 -4.72 -5.36
CA ARG A 91 22.78 -6.12 -4.96
C ARG A 91 22.61 -7.00 -6.20
N LYS A 92 23.46 -8.04 -6.30
CA LYS A 92 23.41 -9.04 -7.36
C LYS A 92 22.38 -10.12 -7.03
N VAL A 93 21.74 -10.71 -8.03
CA VAL A 93 20.77 -11.83 -7.90
C VAL A 93 21.48 -13.19 -7.97
N GLY A 94 22.81 -13.21 -7.92
CA GLY A 94 23.65 -14.34 -8.33
C GLY A 94 23.97 -14.26 -9.82
N ASP A 95 24.22 -15.42 -10.45
CA ASP A 95 24.63 -15.54 -11.86
C ASP A 95 23.44 -15.77 -12.82
N THR A 96 22.24 -15.28 -12.45
CA THR A 96 21.03 -15.44 -13.26
C THR A 96 20.75 -14.17 -14.06
N GLU A 97 20.53 -14.32 -15.37
CA GLU A 97 20.15 -13.22 -16.27
C GLU A 97 18.74 -13.40 -16.84
N ASP A 98 18.20 -14.62 -16.83
CA ASP A 98 16.88 -14.96 -17.35
C ASP A 98 15.86 -15.11 -16.23
N PHE A 99 14.73 -14.42 -16.36
CA PHE A 99 13.65 -14.45 -15.39
C PHE A 99 12.32 -14.77 -16.06
N ILE A 100 11.48 -15.51 -15.36
CA ILE A 100 10.07 -15.71 -15.72
C ILE A 100 9.24 -14.91 -14.72
N VAL A 101 8.48 -13.94 -15.24
CA VAL A 101 7.64 -13.06 -14.43
C VAL A 101 6.20 -13.50 -14.60
N ARG A 102 5.49 -13.71 -13.49
CA ARG A 102 4.07 -14.04 -13.47
C ARG A 102 3.35 -13.18 -12.46
N THR A 103 2.42 -12.37 -12.93
CA THR A 103 1.57 -11.54 -12.09
C THR A 103 0.16 -12.09 -12.10
N TYR A 104 -0.28 -12.60 -10.96
CA TYR A 104 -1.64 -13.06 -10.74
C TYR A 104 -2.45 -11.88 -10.23
N PHE A 105 -3.49 -11.51 -10.97
CA PHE A 105 -4.47 -10.55 -10.53
C PHE A 105 -5.46 -11.24 -9.60
N ASN A 106 -5.69 -10.64 -8.44
CA ASN A 106 -6.62 -11.13 -7.43
C ASN A 106 -7.44 -9.95 -6.91
N HIS A 107 -8.73 -10.19 -6.66
CA HIS A 107 -9.69 -9.19 -6.20
C HIS A 107 -9.24 -8.46 -4.91
N ARG A 108 -8.38 -9.07 -4.10
CA ARG A 108 -7.77 -8.45 -2.92
C ARG A 108 -6.60 -7.54 -3.31
N HIS A 109 -5.60 -8.14 -3.96
CA HIS A 109 -4.44 -7.44 -4.50
C HIS A 109 -3.64 -8.34 -5.45
N PRO A 110 -3.08 -7.84 -6.57
CA PRO A 110 -2.19 -8.63 -7.42
C PRO A 110 -0.88 -9.06 -6.73
N VAL A 111 -0.38 -10.22 -7.13
CA VAL A 111 0.87 -10.83 -6.63
C VAL A 111 1.73 -11.23 -7.81
N THR A 112 3.00 -10.84 -7.79
CA THR A 112 3.99 -11.15 -8.81
C THR A 112 5.02 -12.12 -8.27
N PHE A 113 5.23 -13.22 -8.99
CA PHE A 113 6.32 -14.16 -8.80
C PHE A 113 7.38 -13.93 -9.87
N VAL A 114 8.64 -13.83 -9.46
CA VAL A 114 9.80 -13.69 -10.36
C VAL A 114 10.69 -14.91 -10.18
N ILE A 115 10.51 -15.90 -11.04
CA ILE A 115 11.30 -17.13 -11.05
C ILE A 115 12.64 -16.83 -11.73
N CYS A 116 13.73 -17.19 -11.07
CA CYS A 116 15.06 -17.12 -11.68
C CYS A 116 15.27 -18.40 -12.49
N ASP A 117 15.58 -18.30 -13.78
CA ASP A 117 15.93 -19.45 -14.61
C ASP A 117 17.44 -19.76 -14.49
N GLY A 118 17.82 -21.03 -14.67
CA GLY A 118 19.22 -21.52 -14.61
C GLY A 118 19.43 -22.76 -13.74
N ALA A 119 20.68 -23.22 -13.62
CA ALA A 119 21.03 -24.53 -13.04
C ALA A 119 21.03 -24.62 -11.50
N ASP A 120 21.58 -23.63 -10.77
CA ASP A 120 21.69 -23.71 -9.29
C ASP A 120 20.77 -22.69 -8.59
N ALA A 121 19.74 -23.18 -7.88
CA ALA A 121 18.79 -22.33 -7.15
C ALA A 121 19.37 -21.83 -5.81
N SER A 122 20.32 -22.55 -5.22
CA SER A 122 20.89 -22.27 -3.89
C SER A 122 21.84 -21.06 -3.88
N LEU A 123 22.44 -20.76 -5.03
CA LEU A 123 23.33 -19.59 -5.22
C LEU A 123 22.57 -18.29 -5.51
N ARG A 124 21.24 -18.35 -5.61
CA ARG A 124 20.41 -17.19 -5.99
C ARG A 124 19.93 -16.45 -4.75
N THR A 125 19.66 -15.16 -4.93
CA THR A 125 18.96 -14.36 -3.91
C THR A 125 17.58 -13.99 -4.45
N PRO A 126 16.55 -14.84 -4.27
CA PRO A 126 15.25 -14.66 -4.92
C PRO A 126 14.60 -13.30 -4.63
N SER A 127 14.74 -12.78 -3.41
CA SER A 127 14.22 -11.45 -3.07
C SER A 127 14.82 -10.33 -3.93
N MET A 128 16.05 -10.49 -4.43
CA MET A 128 16.71 -9.51 -5.29
C MET A 128 16.24 -9.61 -6.75
N SER A 129 15.77 -10.78 -7.22
CA SER A 129 15.28 -10.94 -8.59
C SER A 129 14.10 -10.01 -8.86
N LEU A 130 13.17 -9.93 -7.91
CA LEU A 130 12.04 -9.00 -7.95
C LEU A 130 12.51 -7.55 -8.06
N VAL A 131 13.51 -7.16 -7.25
CA VAL A 131 14.03 -5.79 -7.25
C VAL A 131 14.66 -5.46 -8.59
N VAL A 132 15.49 -6.36 -9.13
CA VAL A 132 16.15 -6.18 -10.43
C VAL A 132 15.13 -6.08 -11.56
N VAL A 133 14.17 -7.00 -11.64
CA VAL A 133 13.11 -6.95 -12.66
C VAL A 133 12.31 -5.67 -12.54
N ARG A 134 11.89 -5.26 -11.33
CA ARG A 134 11.13 -4.03 -11.12
C ARG A 134 11.91 -2.79 -11.56
N GLU A 135 13.17 -2.64 -11.13
CA GLU A 135 13.97 -1.47 -11.47
C GLU A 135 14.36 -1.43 -12.95
N PHE A 136 14.57 -2.59 -13.56
CA PHE A 136 14.76 -2.71 -15.01
C PHE A 136 13.51 -2.26 -15.77
N LEU A 137 12.33 -2.81 -15.46
CA LEU A 137 11.07 -2.43 -16.12
C LEU A 137 10.79 -0.94 -15.98
N LYS A 138 10.97 -0.37 -14.77
CA LYS A 138 10.81 1.07 -14.56
C LYS A 138 11.77 1.90 -15.43
N ARG A 139 13.02 1.46 -15.54
CA ARG A 139 14.03 2.15 -16.35
C ARG A 139 13.69 2.07 -17.83
N GLU A 140 13.35 0.89 -18.36
CA GLU A 140 13.08 0.71 -19.79
C GLU A 140 11.76 1.37 -20.20
N ILE A 141 10.69 1.23 -19.41
CA ILE A 141 9.42 1.93 -19.66
C ILE A 141 9.62 3.45 -19.64
N GLY A 142 10.42 3.97 -18.70
CA GLY A 142 10.73 5.40 -18.63
C GLY A 142 11.55 5.95 -19.80
N LYS A 143 12.12 5.10 -20.68
CA LYS A 143 12.76 5.53 -21.93
C LYS A 143 11.79 5.60 -23.11
N LEU A 144 10.66 4.90 -23.04
CA LEU A 144 9.66 4.91 -24.09
C LEU A 144 9.01 6.31 -24.12
N GLN A 145 8.91 6.91 -25.30
CA GLN A 145 8.27 8.21 -25.45
C GLN A 145 6.75 8.04 -25.35
N GLY A 146 6.13 8.80 -24.46
CA GLY A 146 4.70 8.73 -24.15
C GLY A 146 4.46 8.17 -22.76
N ASP A 147 3.93 9.01 -21.86
CA ASP A 147 3.66 8.67 -20.45
C ASP A 147 2.47 7.71 -20.26
N GLN A 148 2.25 6.79 -21.21
CA GLN A 148 1.05 5.97 -21.24
C GLN A 148 1.10 4.80 -20.26
N THR A 149 2.27 4.28 -19.92
CA THR A 149 2.37 3.13 -19.01
C THR A 149 3.41 3.34 -17.93
N ARG A 150 3.13 2.89 -16.72
CA ARG A 150 4.07 2.89 -15.59
C ARG A 150 3.90 1.65 -14.73
N ILE A 151 4.89 1.35 -13.90
CA ILE A 151 4.78 0.26 -12.92
C ILE A 151 4.25 0.82 -11.61
N ARG A 152 3.08 0.35 -11.16
CA ARG A 152 2.56 0.63 -9.81
C ARG A 152 3.54 0.10 -8.77
N LYS A 153 3.89 0.95 -7.81
CA LYS A 153 4.71 0.56 -6.66
C LYS A 153 3.81 0.33 -5.46
N LEU A 154 3.75 -0.90 -4.97
CA LEU A 154 3.40 -1.13 -3.57
C LEU A 154 4.64 -0.90 -2.71
N GLY A 155 4.99 0.36 -2.43
CA GLY A 155 6.17 0.71 -1.63
C GLY A 155 7.44 -0.08 -2.04
N PRO A 156 8.44 -0.25 -1.17
CA PRO A 156 9.30 -1.42 -1.28
C PRO A 156 8.41 -2.65 -1.04
N SER A 157 8.41 -3.62 -1.97
CA SER A 157 7.61 -4.85 -1.87
C SER A 157 7.57 -5.36 -0.42
N PRO A 158 6.41 -5.32 0.26
CA PRO A 158 6.40 -5.34 1.72
C PRO A 158 6.72 -6.72 2.31
N PHE A 159 6.78 -7.76 1.47
CA PHE A 159 7.18 -9.10 1.90
C PHE A 159 8.59 -9.40 1.41
N HIS A 160 9.54 -9.32 2.34
CA HIS A 160 10.95 -9.55 2.09
C HIS A 160 11.30 -10.99 2.49
N GLY A 161 11.17 -11.91 1.54
CA GLY A 161 11.50 -13.32 1.72
C GLY A 161 12.23 -13.91 0.52
N ASN A 162 13.08 -14.91 0.76
CA ASN A 162 13.66 -15.75 -0.28
C ASN A 162 12.87 -17.05 -0.36
N PHE A 163 12.34 -17.37 -1.54
CA PHE A 163 11.54 -18.57 -1.71
C PHE A 163 12.27 -19.56 -2.60
N TYR A 164 12.30 -20.81 -2.14
CA TYR A 164 12.94 -21.92 -2.81
C TYR A 164 11.95 -23.07 -2.88
N LEU A 165 11.97 -23.82 -3.98
CA LEU A 165 11.25 -25.07 -4.14
C LEU A 165 12.24 -26.13 -4.60
N ALA A 166 12.31 -27.26 -3.91
CA ALA A 166 13.21 -28.35 -4.24
C ALA A 166 12.53 -29.71 -4.04
N ALA A 167 13.10 -30.75 -4.62
CA ALA A 167 12.66 -32.10 -4.34
C ALA A 167 12.98 -32.51 -2.89
N GLY A 168 12.01 -33.11 -2.19
CA GLY A 168 12.20 -33.60 -0.82
C GLY A 168 10.90 -33.64 -0.03
N SER A 169 11.02 -33.90 1.27
CA SER A 169 9.89 -34.03 2.20
C SER A 169 10.16 -33.38 3.56
N GLN A 170 10.95 -32.30 3.57
CA GLN A 170 11.30 -31.61 4.82
C GLN A 170 10.29 -30.52 5.17
N GLY A 171 9.98 -30.37 6.45
CA GLY A 171 9.14 -29.29 6.99
C GLY A 171 7.72 -29.72 7.33
N GLU A 172 6.86 -28.73 7.54
CA GLU A 172 5.44 -28.92 7.85
C GLU A 172 4.65 -29.23 6.57
N GLN A 173 3.78 -30.23 6.61
CA GLN A 173 3.00 -30.63 5.44
C GLN A 173 1.94 -29.58 5.10
N LEU A 174 2.01 -29.01 3.90
CA LEU A 174 0.98 -28.10 3.38
C LEU A 174 -0.23 -28.87 2.87
N VAL A 175 0.05 -29.85 2.01
CA VAL A 175 -0.89 -30.80 1.40
C VAL A 175 -0.13 -32.06 1.02
N ASP A 176 -0.80 -33.15 0.69
CA ASP A 176 -0.14 -34.39 0.24
C ASP A 176 0.92 -34.13 -0.85
N GLY A 177 2.16 -34.54 -0.58
CA GLY A 177 3.30 -34.39 -1.47
C GLY A 177 3.99 -33.02 -1.49
N ILE A 178 3.54 -32.02 -0.72
CA ILE A 178 4.18 -30.71 -0.60
C ILE A 178 4.30 -30.26 0.87
N SER A 179 5.51 -29.93 1.28
CA SER A 179 5.84 -29.43 2.63
C SER A 179 6.58 -28.10 2.59
N VAL A 180 6.67 -27.42 3.73
CA VAL A 180 7.41 -26.15 3.86
C VAL A 180 8.25 -26.09 5.14
N ASP A 181 9.48 -25.63 5.00
CA ASP A 181 10.38 -25.27 6.09
C ASP A 181 10.64 -23.76 6.06
N VAL A 182 10.36 -23.08 7.19
CA VAL A 182 10.54 -21.64 7.34
C VAL A 182 11.74 -21.38 8.23
N LYS A 183 12.80 -20.81 7.66
CA LYS A 183 13.99 -20.42 8.42
C LYS A 183 13.95 -18.93 8.71
N GLU A 184 13.66 -18.61 9.96
CA GLU A 184 13.70 -17.24 10.43
C GLU A 184 15.14 -16.72 10.53
N ARG A 185 15.36 -15.53 9.99
CA ARG A 185 16.66 -14.85 10.03
C ARG A 185 16.46 -13.35 10.21
N PRO A 186 17.42 -12.64 10.83
CA PRO A 186 17.43 -11.18 10.80
C PRO A 186 17.40 -10.66 9.36
N GLY A 187 16.34 -9.94 8.99
CA GLY A 187 16.13 -9.44 7.63
C GLY A 187 15.18 -10.32 6.82
N TYR A 188 15.72 -11.06 5.83
CA TYR A 188 14.92 -11.84 4.89
C TYR A 188 14.76 -13.28 5.40
N HIS A 189 13.50 -13.71 5.58
CA HIS A 189 13.19 -15.09 5.91
C HIS A 189 13.40 -15.99 4.69
N ASP A 190 13.86 -17.22 4.90
CA ASP A 190 13.96 -18.22 3.83
C ASP A 190 12.76 -19.18 3.94
N PHE A 191 11.97 -19.28 2.87
CA PHE A 191 10.85 -20.20 2.72
C PHE A 191 11.26 -21.32 1.78
N ARG A 192 11.35 -22.55 2.29
CA ARG A 192 11.80 -23.72 1.53
C ARG A 192 10.65 -24.69 1.36
N PHE A 193 10.05 -24.69 0.18
CA PHE A 193 9.04 -25.67 -0.19
C PHE A 193 9.73 -26.93 -0.68
N CYS A 194 9.22 -28.08 -0.28
CA CYS A 194 9.68 -29.38 -0.75
C CYS A 194 8.54 -30.10 -1.46
N TYR A 195 8.84 -30.77 -2.58
CA TYR A 195 7.87 -31.60 -3.29
C TYR A 195 8.39 -33.03 -3.51
N GLU A 196 7.49 -34.00 -3.50
CA GLU A 196 7.82 -35.40 -3.77
C GLU A 196 7.94 -35.66 -5.28
N GLN A 197 9.14 -36.01 -5.76
CA GLN A 197 9.40 -36.23 -7.19
C GLN A 197 8.57 -37.35 -7.83
N GLY A 198 8.11 -38.33 -7.04
CA GLY A 198 7.24 -39.41 -7.53
C GLY A 198 5.79 -38.96 -7.74
N SER A 199 5.37 -37.88 -7.08
CA SER A 199 3.97 -37.46 -6.97
C SER A 199 3.65 -36.29 -7.92
N THR A 200 4.63 -35.40 -8.18
CA THR A 200 4.40 -34.22 -9.02
C THR A 200 5.68 -33.72 -9.72
N SER A 201 5.50 -32.97 -10.81
CA SER A 201 6.60 -32.29 -11.52
C SER A 201 6.95 -30.95 -10.87
N LEU A 202 8.17 -30.44 -11.09
CA LEU A 202 8.57 -29.11 -10.57
C LEU A 202 7.60 -28.00 -11.01
N GLY A 203 7.16 -28.02 -12.28
CA GLY A 203 6.22 -27.04 -12.81
C GLY A 203 4.86 -27.09 -12.10
N ASN A 204 4.31 -28.28 -11.91
CA ASN A 204 3.04 -28.48 -11.21
C ASN A 204 3.16 -28.11 -9.72
N ALA A 205 4.28 -28.46 -9.08
CA ALA A 205 4.58 -28.06 -7.70
C ALA A 205 4.68 -26.52 -7.58
N LEU A 206 5.31 -25.83 -8.53
CA LEU A 206 5.36 -24.37 -8.56
C LEU A 206 3.97 -23.75 -8.68
N GLU A 207 3.13 -24.21 -9.61
CA GLU A 207 1.76 -23.70 -9.75
C GLU A 207 0.96 -23.92 -8.46
N PHE A 208 1.11 -25.08 -7.82
CA PHE A 208 0.46 -25.35 -6.55
C PHE A 208 0.92 -24.39 -5.46
N VAL A 209 2.24 -24.22 -5.29
CA VAL A 209 2.81 -23.31 -4.30
C VAL A 209 2.34 -21.88 -4.55
N PHE A 210 2.27 -21.43 -5.81
CA PHE A 210 1.75 -20.11 -6.14
C PHE A 210 0.26 -19.99 -5.81
N ALA A 211 -0.57 -20.94 -6.22
CA ALA A 211 -1.99 -20.96 -5.89
C ALA A 211 -2.23 -20.93 -4.37
N TRP A 212 -1.40 -21.64 -3.60
CA TRP A 212 -1.44 -21.65 -2.14
C TRP A 212 -1.03 -20.30 -1.54
N LEU A 213 0.04 -19.68 -2.04
CA LEU A 213 0.60 -18.41 -1.54
C LEU A 213 -0.23 -17.18 -1.92
N ILE A 214 -0.88 -17.17 -3.10
CA ILE A 214 -1.58 -16.00 -3.63
C ILE A 214 -2.58 -15.42 -2.61
N PRO A 215 -3.51 -16.18 -2.00
CA PRO A 215 -4.46 -15.61 -1.05
C PRO A 215 -3.79 -14.95 0.16
N GLU A 216 -2.74 -15.56 0.73
CA GLU A 216 -2.03 -15.02 1.88
C GLU A 216 -1.26 -13.74 1.54
N ILE A 217 -0.53 -13.74 0.44
CA ILE A 217 0.27 -12.58 0.01
C ILE A 217 -0.64 -11.43 -0.43
N SER A 218 -1.75 -11.74 -1.12
CA SER A 218 -2.74 -10.73 -1.52
C SER A 218 -3.37 -10.07 -0.30
N ALA A 219 -3.73 -10.86 0.72
CA ALA A 219 -4.26 -10.33 1.98
C ALA A 219 -3.23 -9.50 2.74
N PHE A 220 -1.98 -9.98 2.81
CA PHE A 220 -0.87 -9.22 3.39
C PHE A 220 -0.68 -7.85 2.73
N TYR A 221 -0.68 -7.80 1.38
CA TYR A 221 -0.59 -6.54 0.64
C TYR A 221 -1.78 -5.63 0.90
N ARG A 222 -2.98 -6.19 0.96
CA ARG A 222 -4.19 -5.42 1.29
C ARG A 222 -4.07 -4.74 2.65
N VAL A 223 -3.72 -5.50 3.70
CA VAL A 223 -3.54 -4.98 5.07
C VAL A 223 -2.46 -3.90 5.10
N LYS A 224 -1.35 -4.08 4.37
CA LYS A 224 -0.28 -3.06 4.33
C LYS A 224 -0.68 -1.78 3.62
N ILE A 225 -1.48 -1.86 2.56
CA ILE A 225 -2.07 -0.69 1.91
C ILE A 225 -3.02 0.04 2.86
N ASP A 226 -3.90 -0.70 3.52
CA ASP A 226 -4.90 -0.10 4.41
C ASP A 226 -4.22 0.50 5.66
N SER A 227 -3.18 -0.13 6.20
CA SER A 227 -2.29 0.47 7.22
C SER A 227 -1.66 1.78 6.74
N ALA A 228 -1.09 1.82 5.53
CA ALA A 228 -0.52 3.06 4.98
C ALA A 228 -1.57 4.17 4.80
N LYS A 229 -2.80 3.82 4.40
CA LYS A 229 -3.93 4.77 4.32
C LYS A 229 -4.35 5.29 5.68
N ARG A 230 -4.34 4.45 6.72
CA ARG A 230 -4.61 4.86 8.12
C ARG A 230 -3.54 5.83 8.60
N MET A 231 -2.26 5.47 8.43
CA MET A 231 -1.12 6.33 8.80
C MET A 231 -1.24 7.73 8.20
N LYS A 232 -1.48 7.82 6.88
CA LYS A 232 -1.53 9.12 6.24
C LYS A 232 -2.78 9.93 6.61
N ARG A 233 -3.93 9.29 6.88
CA ARG A 233 -5.10 10.00 7.45
C ARG A 233 -4.78 10.53 8.83
N ALA A 234 -4.20 9.71 9.70
CA ALA A 234 -3.79 10.15 11.04
C ALA A 234 -2.82 11.33 10.96
N THR A 235 -1.77 11.21 10.14
CA THR A 235 -0.80 12.30 9.90
C THR A 235 -1.46 13.56 9.35
N SER A 236 -2.41 13.43 8.41
CA SER A 236 -3.15 14.57 7.86
C SER A 236 -4.03 15.24 8.91
N THR A 237 -4.68 14.48 9.79
CA THR A 237 -5.50 15.01 10.89
C THR A 237 -4.63 15.71 11.92
N VAL A 238 -3.45 15.15 12.25
CA VAL A 238 -2.46 15.80 13.11
C VAL A 238 -1.98 17.11 12.48
N GLY A 239 -1.64 17.13 11.20
CA GLY A 239 -1.23 18.36 10.51
C GLY A 239 -2.32 19.45 10.50
N LEU A 240 -3.60 19.07 10.43
CA LEU A 240 -4.70 20.02 10.61
C LEU A 240 -4.78 20.57 12.04
N ALA A 241 -4.55 19.71 13.05
CA ALA A 241 -4.52 20.12 14.45
C ALA A 241 -3.35 21.06 14.74
N GLU A 242 -2.15 20.76 14.23
CA GLU A 242 -0.97 21.62 14.34
C GLU A 242 -1.17 22.97 13.66
N GLY A 243 -1.69 23.00 12.43
CA GLY A 243 -1.96 24.25 11.71
C GLY A 243 -3.01 25.13 12.42
N LEU A 244 -3.98 24.51 13.08
CA LEU A 244 -4.92 25.21 13.95
C LEU A 244 -4.23 25.73 15.22
N ALA A 245 -3.43 24.93 15.90
CA ALA A 245 -2.68 25.34 17.08
C ALA A 245 -1.76 26.54 16.78
N ASP A 246 -1.07 26.54 15.64
CA ASP A 246 -0.25 27.66 15.18
C ASP A 246 -1.07 28.93 14.97
N THR A 247 -2.29 28.79 14.44
CA THR A 247 -3.21 29.92 14.29
C THR A 247 -3.62 30.50 15.65
N TYR A 248 -3.74 29.67 16.69
CA TYR A 248 -4.02 30.12 18.07
C TYR A 248 -2.81 30.76 18.76
N ALA A 249 -1.59 30.38 18.38
CA ALA A 249 -0.35 30.95 18.91
C ALA A 249 -0.07 32.38 18.40
N GLN A 250 -0.65 32.78 17.27
CA GLN A 250 -0.46 34.11 16.70
C GLN A 250 -1.04 35.22 17.60
N ARG A 251 -0.20 36.22 17.90
CA ARG A 251 -0.56 37.39 18.72
C ARG A 251 -1.09 38.54 17.85
N GLY A 252 -1.94 39.40 18.43
CA GLY A 252 -2.43 40.64 17.82
C GLY A 252 -3.96 40.73 17.75
N VAL A 253 -4.48 41.96 17.61
CA VAL A 253 -5.93 42.25 17.62
C VAL A 253 -6.63 41.65 16.40
N ILE A 254 -6.06 41.80 15.20
CA ILE A 254 -6.61 41.22 13.97
C ILE A 254 -6.63 39.68 14.05
N ALA A 255 -5.56 39.07 14.58
CA ALA A 255 -5.49 37.64 14.81
C ALA A 255 -6.54 37.18 15.82
N TYR A 256 -6.75 37.93 16.91
CA TYR A 256 -7.81 37.66 17.89
C TYR A 256 -9.22 37.69 17.27
N PHE A 257 -9.56 38.72 16.48
CA PHE A 257 -10.84 38.75 15.77
C PHE A 257 -10.99 37.61 14.77
N ARG A 258 -9.92 37.28 14.01
CA ARG A 258 -9.94 36.14 13.10
C ARG A 258 -10.19 34.82 13.84
N ARG A 259 -9.57 34.63 15.01
CA ARG A 259 -9.73 33.42 15.84
C ARG A 259 -11.17 33.23 16.30
N VAL A 260 -11.81 34.28 16.78
CA VAL A 260 -13.19 34.20 17.28
C VAL A 260 -14.19 33.89 16.16
N PHE A 261 -14.08 34.57 15.01
CA PHE A 261 -15.10 34.50 13.96
C PHE A 261 -14.86 33.43 12.88
N ARG A 262 -13.61 33.10 12.56
CA ARG A 262 -13.28 32.17 11.45
C ARG A 262 -13.01 30.75 11.93
N ASN A 263 -12.46 30.58 13.14
CA ASN A 263 -11.98 29.26 13.58
C ASN A 263 -13.10 28.28 13.93
N LYS A 264 -14.35 28.71 14.16
CA LYS A 264 -15.45 27.77 14.41
C LYS A 264 -15.61 26.75 13.27
N ARG A 265 -15.48 27.21 12.03
CA ARG A 265 -15.57 26.34 10.85
C ARG A 265 -14.39 25.37 10.79
N ASP A 266 -13.20 25.85 11.10
CA ASP A 266 -11.97 25.05 11.01
C ASP A 266 -11.89 24.03 12.15
N LEU A 267 -12.31 24.37 13.37
CA LEU A 267 -12.48 23.44 14.51
C LEU A 267 -13.51 22.36 14.19
N LEU A 268 -14.66 22.73 13.63
CA LEU A 268 -15.65 21.76 13.16
C LEU A 268 -15.07 20.86 12.06
N GLY A 269 -14.27 21.43 11.15
CA GLY A 269 -13.56 20.68 10.12
C GLY A 269 -12.59 19.64 10.69
N LEU A 270 -11.78 20.03 11.68
CA LEU A 270 -10.88 19.12 12.39
C LEU A 270 -11.66 18.03 13.12
N ARG A 271 -12.73 18.37 13.84
CA ARG A 271 -13.59 17.41 14.54
C ARG A 271 -14.19 16.37 13.60
N LEU A 272 -14.72 16.82 12.46
CA LEU A 272 -15.27 15.92 11.44
C LEU A 272 -14.17 15.04 10.81
N SER A 273 -13.00 15.61 10.53
CA SER A 273 -11.85 14.85 10.03
C SER A 273 -11.40 13.77 11.01
N LEU A 274 -11.31 14.10 12.30
CA LEU A 274 -10.96 13.17 13.38
C LEU A 274 -11.98 12.04 13.51
N LEU A 275 -13.27 12.38 13.56
CA LEU A 275 -14.35 11.38 13.63
C LEU A 275 -14.34 10.46 12.40
N GLN A 276 -14.17 11.02 11.21
CA GLN A 276 -14.08 10.25 9.98
C GLN A 276 -12.84 9.34 9.96
N ALA A 277 -11.69 9.83 10.44
CA ALA A 277 -10.46 9.05 10.53
C ALA A 277 -10.64 7.86 11.48
N LYS A 278 -11.17 8.09 12.70
CA LYS A 278 -11.45 7.03 13.69
C LYS A 278 -12.46 6.01 13.16
N LEU A 279 -13.61 6.45 12.64
CA LEU A 279 -14.65 5.55 12.12
C LEU A 279 -14.13 4.69 10.98
N THR A 280 -13.41 5.30 10.04
CA THR A 280 -12.89 4.57 8.88
C THR A 280 -11.76 3.61 9.28
N ALA A 281 -10.92 3.98 10.26
CA ALA A 281 -9.90 3.08 10.80
C ALA A 281 -10.54 1.83 11.43
N VAL A 282 -11.59 1.99 12.24
CA VAL A 282 -12.32 0.85 12.84
C VAL A 282 -12.95 -0.04 11.76
N ASN A 283 -13.59 0.55 10.76
CA ASN A 283 -14.22 -0.22 9.68
C ASN A 283 -13.19 -0.99 8.83
N GLU A 284 -12.04 -0.39 8.54
CA GLU A 284 -10.96 -1.07 7.83
C GLU A 284 -10.31 -2.17 8.66
N LEU A 285 -10.09 -1.96 9.96
CA LEU A 285 -9.55 -2.99 10.84
C LEU A 285 -10.48 -4.21 10.89
N ARG A 286 -11.80 -4.00 11.01
CA ARG A 286 -12.79 -5.09 10.95
C ARG A 286 -12.77 -5.81 9.61
N ALA A 287 -12.71 -5.07 8.50
CA ALA A 287 -12.63 -5.67 7.17
C ALA A 287 -11.32 -6.45 6.97
N ASP A 288 -10.20 -5.97 7.51
CA ASP A 288 -8.90 -6.64 7.50
C ASP A 288 -8.95 -7.92 8.38
N GLU A 289 -9.59 -7.88 9.55
CA GLU A 289 -9.81 -9.04 10.44
C GLU A 289 -10.68 -10.13 9.79
N ASP A 290 -11.80 -9.74 9.19
CA ASP A 290 -12.69 -10.64 8.44
C ASP A 290 -11.94 -11.27 7.26
N LEU A 291 -11.15 -10.46 6.55
CA LEU A 291 -10.30 -10.92 5.46
C LEU A 291 -9.28 -11.96 5.94
N ILE A 292 -8.52 -11.66 6.99
CA ILE A 292 -7.54 -12.59 7.56
C ILE A 292 -8.25 -13.88 7.98
N SER A 293 -9.34 -13.77 8.73
CA SER A 293 -10.14 -14.92 9.18
C SER A 293 -10.59 -15.79 8.00
N SER A 294 -11.07 -15.18 6.91
CA SER A 294 -11.49 -15.90 5.70
C SER A 294 -10.35 -16.63 4.99
N VAL A 295 -9.12 -16.09 5.02
CA VAL A 295 -7.96 -16.70 4.35
C VAL A 295 -7.44 -17.90 5.13
N TYR A 296 -7.53 -17.86 6.46
CA TYR A 296 -6.94 -18.86 7.35
C TYR A 296 -7.95 -19.82 8.00
N ALA A 297 -9.25 -19.70 7.69
CA ALA A 297 -10.30 -20.55 8.26
C ALA A 297 -10.01 -22.05 8.07
N ASP A 298 -9.63 -22.44 6.86
CA ASP A 298 -9.42 -23.85 6.47
C ASP A 298 -7.94 -24.21 6.29
N ARG A 299 -7.01 -23.38 6.79
CA ARG A 299 -5.56 -23.58 6.62
C ARG A 299 -4.92 -24.12 7.89
N SER A 300 -4.33 -25.31 7.78
CA SER A 300 -3.49 -25.92 8.82
C SER A 300 -2.18 -25.16 9.01
N VAL A 301 -1.50 -24.84 7.90
CA VAL A 301 -0.21 -24.14 7.90
C VAL A 301 -0.41 -22.66 7.56
N ARG A 302 0.25 -21.77 8.30
CA ARG A 302 0.03 -20.31 8.22
C ARG A 302 1.35 -19.55 8.12
N ILE A 303 1.95 -19.57 6.93
CA ILE A 303 3.31 -19.06 6.71
C ILE A 303 3.38 -17.54 6.88
N ILE A 304 2.45 -16.81 6.27
CA ILE A 304 2.52 -15.33 6.21
C ILE A 304 1.68 -14.68 7.32
N HIS A 305 0.83 -15.46 8.00
CA HIS A 305 -0.08 -14.98 9.04
C HIS A 305 0.58 -14.09 10.10
N PRO A 306 1.75 -14.43 10.68
CA PRO A 306 2.39 -13.58 11.67
C PRO A 306 2.70 -12.17 11.15
N TYR A 307 3.10 -12.07 9.87
CA TYR A 307 3.43 -10.80 9.22
C TYR A 307 2.18 -9.98 8.89
N THR A 308 1.12 -10.64 8.43
CA THR A 308 -0.18 -10.00 8.19
C THR A 308 -0.78 -9.47 9.49
N HIS A 309 -0.78 -10.28 10.55
CA HIS A 309 -1.29 -9.89 11.85
C HIS A 309 -0.48 -8.74 12.48
N LYS A 310 0.85 -8.74 12.32
CA LYS A 310 1.67 -7.59 12.73
C LYS A 310 1.27 -6.30 12.02
N GLY A 311 0.93 -6.36 10.73
CA GLY A 311 0.40 -5.21 10.00
C GLY A 311 -0.94 -4.68 10.53
N LEU A 312 -1.77 -5.55 11.11
CA LEU A 312 -3.04 -5.18 11.73
C LEU A 312 -2.84 -4.39 13.04
N SER A 313 -1.80 -4.72 13.81
CA SER A 313 -1.50 -4.02 15.09
C SER A 313 -1.05 -2.57 14.93
N GLU A 314 -0.80 -2.10 13.71
CA GLU A 314 -0.46 -0.70 13.39
C GLU A 314 -1.75 0.15 13.34
N THR A 315 -2.20 0.67 14.49
CA THR A 315 -3.50 1.37 14.63
C THR A 315 -3.44 2.90 14.53
N PHE A 316 -2.26 3.51 14.69
CA PHE A 316 -2.05 4.98 14.69
C PHE A 316 -2.97 5.74 15.67
N GLU A 317 -3.36 5.06 16.75
CA GLU A 317 -4.30 5.58 17.74
C GLU A 317 -3.70 6.75 18.53
N ALA A 318 -2.41 6.66 18.86
CA ALA A 318 -1.68 7.71 19.59
C ALA A 318 -1.67 9.04 18.84
N GLU A 319 -1.50 9.01 17.50
CA GLU A 319 -1.55 10.20 16.65
C GLU A 319 -2.95 10.82 16.66
N LEU A 320 -4.00 10.01 16.55
CA LEU A 320 -5.39 10.49 16.58
C LEU A 320 -5.77 11.03 17.97
N GLU A 321 -5.33 10.40 19.05
CA GLU A 321 -5.49 10.91 20.42
C GLU A 321 -4.78 12.25 20.62
N THR A 322 -3.62 12.43 20.02
CA THR A 322 -2.87 13.70 20.08
C THR A 322 -3.66 14.82 19.39
N ALA A 323 -4.21 14.54 18.21
CA ALA A 323 -5.08 15.48 17.51
C ALA A 323 -6.37 15.79 18.28
N GLU A 324 -6.95 14.79 18.94
CA GLU A 324 -8.13 14.93 19.81
C GLU A 324 -7.86 15.83 21.01
N LYS A 325 -6.79 15.56 21.77
CA LYS A 325 -6.38 16.40 22.91
C LYS A 325 -6.10 17.84 22.47
N THR A 326 -5.50 18.02 21.30
CA THR A 326 -5.27 19.35 20.73
C THR A 326 -6.59 20.04 20.41
N LEU A 327 -7.53 19.34 19.77
CA LEU A 327 -8.87 19.86 19.49
C LEU A 327 -9.60 20.29 20.77
N ASP A 328 -9.57 19.47 21.83
CA ASP A 328 -10.23 19.78 23.10
C ASP A 328 -9.67 21.06 23.75
N ILE A 329 -8.34 21.24 23.71
CA ILE A 329 -7.69 22.45 24.19
C ILE A 329 -8.14 23.67 23.37
N LEU A 330 -8.21 23.55 22.05
CA LEU A 330 -8.60 24.63 21.15
C LEU A 330 -10.10 24.98 21.28
N GLU A 331 -10.99 23.99 21.44
CA GLU A 331 -12.42 24.22 21.69
C GLU A 331 -12.64 24.94 23.04
N SER A 332 -11.90 24.55 24.08
CA SER A 332 -11.92 25.22 25.39
C SER A 332 -11.46 26.67 25.29
N GLN A 333 -10.34 26.92 24.60
CA GLN A 333 -9.84 28.28 24.36
C GLN A 333 -10.82 29.12 23.54
N HIS A 334 -11.39 28.57 22.47
CA HIS A 334 -12.39 29.26 21.64
C HIS A 334 -13.61 29.67 22.46
N THR A 335 -14.13 28.77 23.30
CA THR A 335 -15.28 29.04 24.17
C THR A 335 -14.97 30.19 25.14
N GLN A 336 -13.79 30.20 25.76
CA GLN A 336 -13.36 31.29 26.64
C GLN A 336 -13.19 32.61 25.89
N GLU A 337 -12.63 32.60 24.67
CA GLU A 337 -12.49 33.80 23.85
C GLU A 337 -13.85 34.38 23.44
N VAL A 338 -14.78 33.54 23.00
CA VAL A 338 -16.15 33.96 22.66
C VAL A 338 -16.87 34.55 23.87
N GLN A 339 -16.74 33.95 25.05
CA GLN A 339 -17.29 34.50 26.29
C GLN A 339 -16.73 35.89 26.58
N ARG A 340 -15.39 36.07 26.52
CA ARG A 340 -14.74 37.37 26.75
C ARG A 340 -15.21 38.43 25.76
N VAL A 341 -15.31 38.11 24.47
CA VAL A 341 -15.83 39.04 23.45
C VAL A 341 -17.29 39.39 23.74
N THR A 342 -18.11 38.41 24.09
CA THR A 342 -19.54 38.62 24.37
C THR A 342 -19.71 39.53 25.59
N THR A 343 -18.98 39.29 26.68
CA THR A 343 -18.97 40.15 27.87
C THR A 343 -18.46 41.55 27.55
N PHE A 344 -17.40 41.68 26.75
CA PHE A 344 -16.89 42.97 26.31
C PHE A 344 -17.93 43.75 25.49
N CYS A 345 -18.53 43.13 24.48
CA CYS A 345 -19.59 43.75 23.67
C CYS A 345 -20.81 44.13 24.52
N ALA A 346 -21.23 43.27 25.46
CA ALA A 346 -22.33 43.57 26.38
C ALA A 346 -22.00 44.77 27.28
N SER A 347 -20.78 44.86 27.80
CA SER A 347 -20.34 45.99 28.61
C SER A 347 -20.28 47.29 27.80
N LEU A 348 -19.80 47.24 26.55
CA LEU A 348 -19.74 48.40 25.67
C LEU A 348 -21.14 48.90 25.31
N LEU A 349 -22.06 47.99 24.98
CA LEU A 349 -23.47 48.31 24.73
C LEU A 349 -24.13 48.92 25.96
N GLY A 350 -23.86 48.38 27.16
CA GLY A 350 -24.34 48.95 28.42
C GLY A 350 -23.87 50.39 28.64
N VAL A 351 -22.59 50.67 28.36
CA VAL A 351 -22.04 52.05 28.43
C VAL A 351 -22.69 52.97 27.42
N VAL A 352 -22.86 52.53 26.17
CA VAL A 352 -23.50 53.33 25.10
C VAL A 352 -24.96 53.64 25.45
N VAL A 353 -25.72 52.64 25.89
CA VAL A 353 -27.12 52.82 26.31
C VAL A 353 -27.21 53.74 27.53
N GLY A 354 -26.35 53.55 28.53
CA GLY A 354 -26.30 54.43 29.71
C GLY A 354 -25.95 55.87 29.36
N ALA A 355 -25.00 56.09 28.44
CA ALA A 355 -24.64 57.42 27.96
C ALA A 355 -25.79 58.08 27.19
N LEU A 356 -26.48 57.34 26.32
CA LEU A 356 -27.65 57.84 25.58
C LEU A 356 -28.82 58.19 26.52
N LEU A 357 -29.12 57.34 27.50
CA LEU A 357 -30.15 57.62 28.51
C LEU A 357 -29.79 58.86 29.34
N THR A 358 -28.53 58.99 29.74
CA THR A 358 -28.05 60.16 30.49
C THR A 358 -28.14 61.44 29.65
N ALA A 359 -27.80 61.37 28.35
CA ALA A 359 -27.92 62.48 27.43
C ALA A 359 -29.40 62.86 27.17
N TRP A 360 -30.29 61.87 27.10
CA TRP A 360 -31.73 62.07 26.92
C TRP A 360 -32.39 62.69 28.16
N LEU A 361 -32.07 62.21 29.37
CA LEU A 361 -32.58 62.76 30.63
C LEU A 361 -32.08 64.18 30.95
N ARG A 362 -31.01 64.64 30.29
CA ARG A 362 -30.48 66.01 30.42
C ARG A 362 -31.12 67.02 29.47
N ARG A 363 -31.91 66.56 28.49
CA ARG A 363 -32.79 67.42 27.70
C ARG A 363 -34.12 67.57 28.41
#